data_AF-A0A819P1E5-F1
#
_entry.id   AF-A0A819P1E5-F1
#
_cell.length_a   1.000
_cell.length_b   1.000
_cell.length_c   1.000
_cell.angle_alpha   90.00
_cell.angle_beta   90.00
_cell.angle_gamma   90.00
#
_symmetry.space_group_name_H-M   'P 1'
#
loop_
_entity.id
_entity.type
_entity.pdbx_description
1 polymer ?
#
loop_
_entity_poly.entity_id
_entity_poly.type
_entity_poly.pdbx_seq_one_letter_code
_entity_poly.pdbx_strand_id
1 'polypeptide(L)'
;MEIHNDIDDDYEDEEADEEEEADEEEENSHYRSSDSRRRLSDDNLAATNTDSNTQTITLQNWDPQTPYMNKIKSSTILQTAYQIYLNERQSYSKSPSFYFDVASYFFLQARSSNSKQSSIDAFNKYYAQSNYNISNEYQYFGLRILTNVLELELESVQLLRTVAYKLVELGLYNLAENIFRHIVNLRSDEPQSFRDLALLLQESNSETKNLIEISDLFKKVIFGEWDNRYSEIEVTTLHELNYFVFQFHQQQQILNSIDNRLIRHLPVDLRIVMVWDTNDTDVDLHVIEPTGEECYYSHKNTAIGGMISRDFTTGYGPEEYLVRKAVKGIYTVRAKYFANHQQSLTGATTIMVHIYKYYGQSNQQKEIVTLRLSSNQEMIDVCKMNFNDDIQQISNNKITNNQNLNKNIHSRITCDGCDMSPIIGDRYKCLFCPNIDFCQSCKSVSRTNYDSNHQYNHPLLCIKDSNEYPKSVYLNNRTKINHKDKQCNSCFMKPIIGIRYKCACGINLCEKCEFMGLHDTDHRRTKIVKSE
;
A
#
# COMPACT_ATOMS: atom_id res chain seq x y z
N MET A 1 14.23 -13.81 58.50
CA MET A 1 13.18 -12.88 58.90
C MET A 1 12.21 -12.77 57.71
N GLU A 2 11.26 -13.68 57.52
CA GLU A 2 10.51 -14.51 58.50
C GLU A 2 9.79 -13.58 59.51
N ILE A 3 8.53 -13.84 59.90
CA ILE A 3 7.91 -15.14 60.19
C ILE A 3 6.53 -15.30 59.49
N HIS A 4 6.05 -16.55 59.43
CA HIS A 4 4.71 -17.00 59.04
C HIS A 4 3.54 -16.22 59.66
N ASN A 5 2.36 -16.40 59.06
CA ASN A 5 1.15 -16.79 59.80
C ASN A 5 0.26 -17.61 58.86
N ASP A 6 0.07 -18.89 59.17
CA ASP A 6 -0.76 -19.83 58.42
C ASP A 6 -2.17 -19.88 59.06
N ILE A 7 -3.23 -19.91 58.24
CA ILE A 7 -4.61 -20.23 58.65
C ILE A 7 -5.24 -21.06 57.53
N ASP A 8 -5.20 -22.37 57.72
CA ASP A 8 -6.12 -23.35 57.12
C ASP A 8 -7.48 -23.27 57.88
N ASP A 9 -8.63 -23.78 57.42
CA ASP A 9 -8.96 -24.57 56.23
C ASP A 9 -10.50 -24.43 55.95
N ASP A 10 -11.08 -25.35 55.19
CA ASP A 10 -12.53 -25.67 55.08
C ASP A 10 -13.47 -24.66 54.35
N TYR A 11 -13.91 -25.03 53.13
CA TYR A 11 -15.33 -25.21 52.77
C TYR A 11 -15.45 -26.24 51.63
N GLU A 12 -16.57 -26.95 51.58
CA GLU A 12 -16.70 -28.29 50.95
C GLU A 12 -17.09 -28.27 49.46
N ASP A 13 -16.86 -29.40 48.77
CA ASP A 13 -17.33 -29.68 47.41
C ASP A 13 -18.86 -29.88 47.34
N GLU A 14 -19.51 -29.42 46.27
CA GLU A 14 -20.77 -29.99 45.77
C GLU A 14 -20.63 -30.30 44.26
N GLU A 15 -21.05 -31.50 43.85
CA GLU A 15 -20.91 -32.02 42.48
C GLU A 15 -22.11 -31.66 41.58
N ALA A 16 -21.85 -31.68 40.27
CA ALA A 16 -22.77 -32.01 39.17
C ALA A 16 -24.08 -31.19 38.96
N ASP A 17 -24.33 -30.85 37.69
CA ASP A 17 -25.41 -31.51 36.95
C ASP A 17 -25.06 -31.51 35.45
N GLU A 18 -25.30 -32.64 34.77
CA GLU A 18 -25.16 -32.82 33.32
C GLU A 18 -26.57 -32.96 32.72
N GLU A 19 -26.94 -32.15 31.72
CA GLU A 19 -28.14 -32.39 30.91
C GLU A 19 -27.78 -32.48 29.41
N GLU A 20 -27.78 -33.71 28.90
CA GLU A 20 -27.90 -34.01 27.47
C GLU A 20 -29.40 -34.00 27.07
N GLU A 21 -29.75 -33.37 25.95
CA GLU A 21 -30.91 -33.80 25.14
C GLU A 21 -30.49 -33.87 23.65
N ALA A 22 -31.14 -34.75 22.90
CA ALA A 22 -30.59 -35.32 21.66
C ALA A 22 -31.59 -35.32 20.48
N ASP A 23 -31.03 -35.58 19.29
CA ASP A 23 -31.62 -36.24 18.11
C ASP A 23 -33.09 -35.98 17.72
N GLU A 24 -33.28 -35.33 16.56
CA GLU A 24 -34.29 -35.77 15.58
C GLU A 24 -33.65 -35.84 14.17
N GLU A 25 -33.42 -37.07 13.68
CA GLU A 25 -33.20 -37.34 12.25
C GLU A 25 -34.54 -37.68 11.56
N GLU A 26 -34.83 -37.10 10.39
CA GLU A 26 -35.77 -37.68 9.42
C GLU A 26 -35.09 -37.92 8.06
N GLU A 27 -34.78 -39.19 7.77
CA GLU A 27 -34.58 -39.63 6.39
C GLU A 27 -35.92 -39.67 5.64
N ASN A 28 -35.97 -39.23 4.37
CA ASN A 28 -36.89 -39.88 3.43
C ASN A 28 -36.43 -39.94 1.95
N SER A 29 -35.67 -41.00 1.68
CA SER A 29 -35.75 -41.92 0.53
C SER A 29 -36.14 -41.44 -0.91
N HIS A 30 -35.34 -41.92 -1.88
CA HIS A 30 -35.73 -42.34 -3.25
C HIS A 30 -36.24 -41.26 -4.25
N TYR A 31 -35.90 -41.26 -5.54
CA TYR A 31 -35.82 -42.40 -6.46
C TYR A 31 -34.85 -42.18 -7.66
N ARG A 32 -34.92 -43.05 -8.67
CA ARG A 32 -33.93 -43.28 -9.73
C ARG A 32 -33.96 -42.31 -10.93
N SER A 33 -32.77 -42.18 -11.53
CA SER A 33 -32.47 -41.87 -12.94
C SER A 33 -33.51 -42.32 -13.99
N SER A 34 -33.71 -41.48 -15.01
CA SER A 34 -34.00 -41.91 -16.39
C SER A 34 -33.51 -40.89 -17.44
N ASP A 35 -32.82 -41.36 -18.49
CA ASP A 35 -32.42 -40.58 -19.68
C ASP A 35 -33.63 -40.28 -20.58
N SER A 36 -33.77 -39.03 -21.05
CA SER A 36 -34.65 -38.73 -22.18
C SER A 36 -34.20 -37.51 -23.01
N ARG A 37 -33.51 -37.79 -24.11
CA ARG A 37 -33.16 -36.80 -25.15
C ARG A 37 -34.41 -36.15 -25.78
N ARG A 38 -34.46 -34.83 -25.93
CA ARG A 38 -35.24 -34.14 -26.97
C ARG A 38 -34.48 -32.94 -27.55
N ARG A 39 -34.81 -32.59 -28.80
CA ARG A 39 -34.05 -31.66 -29.66
C ARG A 39 -34.61 -30.24 -29.60
N LEU A 40 -33.70 -29.27 -29.54
CA LEU A 40 -33.82 -27.93 -30.12
C LEU A 40 -32.44 -27.70 -30.78
N SER A 41 -32.31 -27.85 -32.11
CA SER A 41 -32.61 -26.85 -33.14
C SER A 41 -31.65 -25.67 -33.08
N ASP A 42 -30.62 -25.71 -33.93
CA ASP A 42 -29.64 -24.64 -34.12
C ASP A 42 -30.31 -23.34 -34.58
N ASP A 43 -29.89 -22.20 -34.03
CA ASP A 43 -29.34 -21.11 -34.85
C ASP A 43 -28.68 -20.00 -34.00
N ASN A 44 -27.84 -19.18 -34.64
CA ASN A 44 -27.27 -17.91 -34.16
C ASN A 44 -26.21 -17.95 -33.02
N LEU A 45 -24.98 -18.30 -33.42
CA LEU A 45 -23.77 -17.49 -33.19
C LEU A 45 -23.86 -16.33 -32.16
N ALA A 46 -23.42 -16.57 -30.93
CA ALA A 46 -23.04 -15.53 -29.97
C ALA A 46 -21.53 -15.58 -29.73
N ALA A 47 -20.85 -14.43 -29.80
CA ALA A 47 -19.39 -14.37 -29.69
C ALA A 47 -18.90 -14.55 -28.24
N THR A 48 -17.93 -15.44 -28.04
CA THR A 48 -17.24 -15.61 -26.76
C THR A 48 -16.33 -14.41 -26.48
N ASN A 49 -16.77 -13.49 -25.62
CA ASN A 49 -15.86 -12.49 -25.05
C ASN A 49 -14.88 -13.19 -24.10
N THR A 50 -13.59 -12.97 -24.31
CA THR A 50 -12.52 -13.44 -23.44
C THR A 50 -12.15 -12.34 -22.46
N ASP A 51 -12.43 -12.54 -21.17
CA ASP A 51 -12.13 -11.53 -20.15
C ASP A 51 -10.63 -11.26 -20.00
N SER A 52 -10.29 -9.98 -19.82
CA SER A 52 -8.92 -9.51 -19.65
C SER A 52 -8.43 -9.73 -18.22
N ASN A 53 -7.32 -10.47 -18.07
CA ASN A 53 -6.76 -10.87 -16.78
C ASN A 53 -6.01 -9.74 -16.04
N THR A 54 -6.74 -8.68 -15.68
CA THR A 54 -6.30 -7.67 -14.69
C THR A 54 -6.53 -8.21 -13.27
N GLN A 55 -5.57 -8.01 -12.35
CA GLN A 55 -5.80 -8.27 -10.92
C GLN A 55 -6.71 -7.19 -10.31
N THR A 56 -8.02 -7.32 -10.55
CA THR A 56 -9.03 -6.44 -9.95
C THR A 56 -9.24 -6.80 -8.47
N ILE A 57 -9.10 -5.82 -7.59
CA ILE A 57 -9.81 -5.83 -6.31
C ILE A 57 -11.23 -5.33 -6.61
N THR A 58 -12.20 -6.22 -6.46
CA THR A 58 -13.61 -5.90 -6.72
C THR A 58 -14.25 -5.44 -5.43
N LEU A 59 -14.48 -4.13 -5.31
CA LEU A 59 -15.10 -3.49 -4.16
C LEU A 59 -16.63 -3.55 -4.23
N GLN A 60 -17.28 -3.84 -3.10
CA GLN A 60 -18.70 -3.52 -2.93
C GLN A 60 -18.87 -2.02 -2.71
N ASN A 61 -19.89 -1.43 -3.33
CA ASN A 61 -20.19 -0.01 -3.18
C ASN A 61 -21.44 0.18 -2.31
N TRP A 62 -21.29 0.92 -1.22
CA TRP A 62 -22.40 1.41 -0.39
C TRP A 62 -23.37 2.25 -1.25
N ASP A 63 -24.59 1.72 -1.49
CA ASP A 63 -25.63 2.42 -2.26
C ASP A 63 -26.91 2.65 -1.43
N PRO A 64 -26.98 3.75 -0.66
CA PRO A 64 -28.14 4.07 0.17
C PRO A 64 -29.37 4.47 -0.67
N GLN A 65 -30.53 3.88 -0.34
CA GLN A 65 -31.82 4.08 -1.04
C GLN A 65 -32.66 5.20 -0.42
N THR A 66 -32.02 6.21 0.18
CA THR A 66 -32.69 7.28 0.94
C THR A 66 -33.40 8.28 0.01
N PRO A 67 -34.45 8.99 0.49
CA PRO A 67 -35.23 9.90 -0.35
C PRO A 67 -34.41 11.01 -1.02
N TYR A 68 -33.36 11.52 -0.37
CA TYR A 68 -32.45 12.51 -0.95
C TYR A 68 -31.51 11.89 -1.98
N MET A 69 -30.99 10.68 -1.74
CA MET A 69 -30.13 10.01 -2.72
C MET A 69 -30.88 9.64 -3.99
N ASN A 70 -32.14 9.21 -3.88
CA ASN A 70 -32.95 8.88 -5.06
C ASN A 70 -33.19 10.11 -5.95
N LYS A 71 -33.31 11.31 -5.35
CA LYS A 71 -33.34 12.58 -6.10
C LYS A 71 -32.00 12.90 -6.74
N ILE A 72 -30.88 12.78 -6.01
CA ILE A 72 -29.54 13.12 -6.53
C ILE A 72 -29.14 12.17 -7.66
N LYS A 73 -29.37 10.85 -7.50
CA LYS A 73 -29.17 9.81 -8.52
C LYS A 73 -30.00 10.01 -9.79
N SER A 74 -31.11 10.76 -9.73
CA SER A 74 -31.97 11.03 -10.89
C SER A 74 -31.31 11.90 -11.97
N SER A 75 -30.17 12.53 -11.68
CA SER A 75 -29.41 13.33 -12.65
C SER A 75 -28.00 12.79 -12.88
N THR A 76 -27.66 12.51 -14.13
CA THR A 76 -26.31 12.20 -14.60
C THR A 76 -25.47 13.45 -14.89
N ILE A 77 -26.00 14.65 -14.63
CA ILE A 77 -25.33 15.93 -14.87
C ILE A 77 -24.83 16.49 -13.55
N LEU A 78 -23.50 16.58 -13.39
CA LEU A 78 -22.80 17.08 -12.21
C LEU A 78 -23.46 18.30 -11.55
N GLN A 79 -23.66 19.37 -12.34
CA GLN A 79 -24.17 20.65 -11.83
C GLN A 79 -25.62 20.55 -11.35
N THR A 80 -26.43 19.71 -12.00
CA THR A 80 -27.81 19.44 -11.58
C THR A 80 -27.84 18.57 -10.32
N ALA A 81 -27.03 17.52 -10.24
CA ALA A 81 -26.89 16.70 -9.03
C ALA A 81 -26.42 17.54 -7.82
N TYR A 82 -25.47 18.46 -8.03
CA TYR A 82 -25.00 19.38 -6.99
C TYR A 82 -26.07 20.40 -6.57
N GLN A 83 -26.86 20.92 -7.52
CA GLN A 83 -28.00 21.79 -7.17
C GLN A 83 -29.09 21.05 -6.39
N ILE A 84 -29.35 19.77 -6.69
CA ILE A 84 -30.27 18.93 -5.91
C ILE A 84 -29.71 18.74 -4.48
N TYR A 85 -28.42 18.45 -4.32
CA TYR A 85 -27.77 18.42 -3.00
C TYR A 85 -27.96 19.74 -2.22
N LEU A 86 -27.73 20.90 -2.84
CA LEU A 86 -27.91 22.21 -2.19
C LEU A 86 -29.35 22.46 -1.72
N ASN A 87 -30.34 21.91 -2.43
CA ASN A 87 -31.74 21.99 -2.05
C ASN A 87 -32.05 21.05 -0.87
N GLU A 88 -31.68 19.75 -0.98
CA GLU A 88 -31.92 18.75 0.07
C GLU A 88 -31.17 19.08 1.37
N ARG A 89 -30.01 19.74 1.29
CA ARG A 89 -29.23 20.19 2.46
C ARG A 89 -30.05 21.09 3.40
N GLN A 90 -31.08 21.80 2.90
CA GLN A 90 -31.96 22.60 3.76
C GLN A 90 -32.74 21.73 4.75
N SER A 91 -33.10 20.50 4.37
CA SER A 91 -33.84 19.55 5.21
C SER A 91 -32.92 18.62 6.02
N TYR A 92 -31.74 18.29 5.50
CA TYR A 92 -30.83 17.30 6.12
C TYR A 92 -29.54 17.92 6.70
N SER A 93 -29.49 19.24 6.89
CA SER A 93 -28.30 20.01 7.30
C SER A 93 -27.57 19.49 8.54
N LYS A 94 -28.28 18.87 9.48
CA LYS A 94 -27.75 18.32 10.74
C LYS A 94 -27.45 16.81 10.72
N SER A 95 -27.58 16.14 9.58
CA SER A 95 -27.32 14.70 9.46
C SER A 95 -25.92 14.43 8.90
N PRO A 96 -24.98 13.83 9.65
CA PRO A 96 -23.67 13.47 9.11
C PRO A 96 -23.77 12.49 7.93
N SER A 97 -24.68 11.51 8.04
CA SER A 97 -24.93 10.49 7.00
C SER A 97 -25.33 11.09 5.65
N PHE A 98 -26.14 12.17 5.64
CA PHE A 98 -26.48 12.88 4.41
C PHE A 98 -25.22 13.37 3.67
N TYR A 99 -24.24 13.93 4.38
CA TYR A 99 -23.01 14.39 3.75
C TYR A 99 -22.11 13.23 3.31
N PHE A 100 -21.97 12.16 4.10
CA PHE A 100 -21.17 10.99 3.72
C PHE A 100 -21.74 10.26 2.50
N ASP A 101 -23.05 10.06 2.45
CA ASP A 101 -23.72 9.33 1.37
C ASP A 101 -23.67 10.13 0.05
N VAL A 102 -23.91 11.44 0.12
CA VAL A 102 -23.79 12.31 -1.06
C VAL A 102 -22.34 12.45 -1.50
N ALA A 103 -21.38 12.69 -0.60
CA ALA A 103 -19.96 12.78 -0.96
C ALA A 103 -19.48 11.49 -1.64
N SER A 104 -19.89 10.32 -1.12
CA SER A 104 -19.58 9.02 -1.70
C SER A 104 -20.10 8.87 -3.13
N TYR A 105 -21.33 9.31 -3.42
CA TYR A 105 -21.85 9.37 -4.79
C TYR A 105 -20.97 10.22 -5.72
N PHE A 106 -20.56 11.42 -5.30
CA PHE A 106 -19.66 12.25 -6.11
C PHE A 106 -18.29 11.58 -6.34
N PHE A 107 -17.72 10.90 -5.34
CA PHE A 107 -16.46 10.14 -5.53
C PHE A 107 -16.62 8.92 -6.45
N LEU A 108 -17.77 8.23 -6.42
CA LEU A 108 -18.08 7.14 -7.36
C LEU A 108 -18.21 7.66 -8.80
N GLN A 109 -18.94 8.76 -9.00
CA GLN A 109 -19.02 9.41 -10.32
C GLN A 109 -17.65 9.93 -10.80
N ALA A 110 -16.76 10.35 -9.91
CA ALA A 110 -15.37 10.66 -10.27
C ALA A 110 -14.61 9.44 -10.83
N ARG A 111 -14.75 8.26 -10.20
CA ARG A 111 -14.14 7.02 -10.68
C ARG A 111 -14.66 6.63 -12.07
N SER A 112 -15.96 6.78 -12.34
CA SER A 112 -16.57 6.49 -13.65
C SER A 112 -16.28 7.53 -14.75
N SER A 113 -16.12 8.81 -14.40
CA SER A 113 -15.98 9.92 -15.35
C SER A 113 -14.58 10.08 -15.95
N ASN A 114 -13.56 9.40 -15.42
CA ASN A 114 -12.21 9.32 -15.99
C ASN A 114 -12.14 8.70 -17.42
N SER A 115 -13.29 8.30 -17.99
CA SER A 115 -13.46 7.87 -19.37
C SER A 115 -13.73 9.02 -20.38
N LYS A 116 -14.03 10.25 -19.92
CA LYS A 116 -14.39 11.38 -20.81
C LYS A 116 -13.77 12.72 -20.36
N GLN A 117 -12.72 13.14 -21.07
CA GLN A 117 -12.10 14.45 -20.91
C GLN A 117 -13.07 15.58 -21.33
N SER A 118 -13.46 16.48 -20.42
CA SER A 118 -14.21 17.69 -20.76
C SER A 118 -13.74 18.92 -19.98
N SER A 119 -13.36 19.98 -20.70
CA SER A 119 -13.25 21.38 -20.22
C SER A 119 -12.44 21.67 -18.93
N ILE A 120 -11.32 20.98 -18.75
CA ILE A 120 -10.38 21.16 -17.62
C ILE A 120 -9.81 22.59 -17.50
N ASP A 121 -9.73 23.34 -18.61
CA ASP A 121 -9.06 24.65 -18.69
C ASP A 121 -9.68 25.75 -17.81
N ALA A 122 -10.99 25.67 -17.56
CA ALA A 122 -11.69 26.63 -16.68
C ALA A 122 -11.46 26.32 -15.19
N PHE A 123 -11.51 25.03 -14.83
CA PHE A 123 -11.32 24.55 -13.47
C PHE A 123 -9.88 24.78 -12.98
N ASN A 124 -8.89 24.37 -13.77
CA ASN A 124 -7.47 24.57 -13.44
C ASN A 124 -7.13 26.05 -13.22
N LYS A 125 -7.73 26.97 -13.98
CA LYS A 125 -7.44 28.41 -13.91
C LYS A 125 -7.83 29.06 -12.57
N TYR A 126 -8.77 28.47 -11.82
CA TYR A 126 -9.15 28.94 -10.48
C TYR A 126 -8.52 28.12 -9.34
N TYR A 127 -8.28 26.82 -9.50
CA TYR A 127 -7.83 25.95 -8.40
C TYR A 127 -6.33 25.62 -8.39
N ALA A 128 -5.55 25.96 -9.42
CA ALA A 128 -4.10 25.78 -9.46
C ALA A 128 -3.29 26.65 -8.46
N GLN A 129 -3.94 27.40 -7.57
CA GLN A 129 -3.33 28.07 -6.41
C GLN A 129 -3.42 27.24 -5.12
N SER A 130 -4.10 26.08 -5.15
CA SER A 130 -4.21 25.16 -4.02
C SER A 130 -3.24 23.99 -4.18
N ASN A 131 -2.54 23.60 -3.10
CA ASN A 131 -1.52 22.55 -3.11
C ASN A 131 -2.10 21.12 -3.11
N TYR A 132 -3.23 20.90 -3.79
CA TYR A 132 -3.97 19.64 -3.79
C TYR A 132 -4.21 19.16 -5.24
N ASN A 133 -3.87 17.90 -5.53
CA ASN A 133 -4.02 17.29 -6.85
C ASN A 133 -5.49 16.91 -7.16
N ILE A 134 -6.40 17.87 -7.06
CA ILE A 134 -7.81 17.70 -7.43
C ILE A 134 -7.92 17.98 -8.93
N SER A 135 -8.12 16.94 -9.74
CA SER A 135 -8.13 17.03 -11.22
C SER A 135 -9.50 16.81 -11.86
N ASN A 136 -10.52 16.49 -11.06
CA ASN A 136 -11.88 16.20 -11.51
C ASN A 136 -12.90 17.00 -10.69
N GLU A 137 -13.85 17.69 -11.34
CA GLU A 137 -14.88 18.49 -10.66
C GLU A 137 -15.73 17.65 -9.68
N TYR A 138 -16.00 16.38 -10.00
CA TYR A 138 -16.68 15.46 -9.08
C TYR A 138 -15.91 15.26 -7.77
N GLN A 139 -14.58 15.20 -7.80
CA GLN A 139 -13.76 15.10 -6.58
C GLN A 139 -13.80 16.40 -5.77
N TYR A 140 -13.77 17.56 -6.45
CA TYR A 140 -13.90 18.86 -5.78
C TYR A 140 -15.23 18.99 -5.03
N PHE A 141 -16.35 18.66 -5.69
CA PHE A 141 -17.66 18.71 -5.06
C PHE A 141 -17.81 17.64 -3.97
N GLY A 142 -17.35 16.39 -4.20
CA GLY A 142 -17.36 15.35 -3.18
C GLY A 142 -16.58 15.74 -1.91
N LEU A 143 -15.37 16.30 -2.07
CA LEU A 143 -14.55 16.81 -0.96
C LEU A 143 -15.26 17.95 -0.23
N ARG A 144 -15.78 18.93 -0.96
CA ARG A 144 -16.51 20.06 -0.37
C ARG A 144 -17.80 19.63 0.34
N ILE A 145 -18.41 18.51 -0.05
CA ILE A 145 -19.59 17.94 0.62
C ILE A 145 -19.16 17.21 1.90
N LEU A 146 -18.11 16.40 1.84
CA LEU A 146 -17.51 15.69 2.97
C LEU A 146 -17.09 16.65 4.10
N THR A 147 -16.43 17.77 3.78
CA THR A 147 -15.92 18.69 4.81
C THR A 147 -16.99 19.42 5.62
N ASN A 148 -18.25 19.52 5.16
CA ASN A 148 -19.32 20.11 5.98
C ASN A 148 -19.60 19.28 7.25
N VAL A 149 -19.20 18.00 7.30
CA VAL A 149 -19.29 17.19 8.54
C VAL A 149 -18.48 17.80 9.67
N LEU A 150 -17.36 18.46 9.36
CA LEU A 150 -16.50 19.17 10.31
C LEU A 150 -17.15 20.48 10.80
N GLU A 151 -18.05 21.07 10.00
CA GLU A 151 -18.80 22.30 10.30
C GLU A 151 -20.07 22.03 11.14
N LEU A 152 -20.33 20.79 11.57
CA LEU A 152 -21.52 20.45 12.37
C LEU A 152 -21.40 20.79 13.86
N GLU A 153 -20.22 21.20 14.34
CA GLU A 153 -19.93 21.59 15.74
C GLU A 153 -20.26 20.49 16.78
N LEU A 154 -20.30 19.22 16.37
CA LEU A 154 -20.69 18.07 17.23
C LEU A 154 -19.57 17.53 18.14
N GLU A 155 -18.34 18.08 18.07
CA GLU A 155 -17.10 17.61 18.75
C GLU A 155 -16.86 16.07 18.72
N SER A 156 -17.43 15.39 17.72
CA SER A 156 -17.46 13.93 17.67
C SER A 156 -16.20 13.38 17.05
N VAL A 157 -15.36 12.74 17.87
CA VAL A 157 -14.14 12.06 17.43
C VAL A 157 -14.43 10.97 16.39
N GLN A 158 -15.57 10.28 16.49
CA GLN A 158 -16.04 9.36 15.44
C GLN A 158 -16.12 10.10 14.10
N LEU A 159 -16.89 11.19 14.01
CA LEU A 159 -17.08 11.95 12.76
C LEU A 159 -15.77 12.49 12.20
N LEU A 160 -14.88 13.00 13.07
CA LEU A 160 -13.53 13.42 12.68
C LEU A 160 -12.75 12.26 12.05
N ARG A 161 -12.76 11.08 12.68
CA ARG A 161 -12.09 9.85 12.21
C ARG A 161 -12.68 9.34 10.90
N THR A 162 -14.01 9.31 10.74
CA THR A 162 -14.67 8.93 9.49
C THR A 162 -14.25 9.85 8.32
N VAL A 163 -14.19 11.16 8.55
CA VAL A 163 -13.70 12.12 7.54
C VAL A 163 -12.22 11.92 7.25
N ALA A 164 -11.39 11.73 8.28
CA ALA A 164 -9.96 11.52 8.13
C ALA A 164 -9.64 10.23 7.33
N TYR A 165 -10.26 9.10 7.67
CA TYR A 165 -10.16 7.84 6.89
C TYR A 165 -10.56 8.04 5.42
N LYS A 166 -11.63 8.80 5.14
CA LYS A 166 -12.05 9.08 3.75
C LYS A 166 -11.05 9.98 3.00
N LEU A 167 -10.40 10.91 3.68
CA LEU A 167 -9.31 11.72 3.10
C LEU A 167 -8.05 10.88 2.82
N VAL A 168 -7.76 9.88 3.67
CA VAL A 168 -6.64 8.93 3.44
C VAL A 168 -6.91 8.05 2.22
N GLU A 169 -8.12 7.49 2.06
CA GLU A 169 -8.52 6.74 0.84
C GLU A 169 -8.36 7.57 -0.44
N LEU A 170 -8.57 8.88 -0.35
CA LEU A 170 -8.45 9.83 -1.46
C LEU A 170 -7.01 10.34 -1.70
N GLY A 171 -6.03 9.92 -0.88
CA GLY A 171 -4.64 10.41 -0.95
C GLY A 171 -4.46 11.87 -0.51
N LEU A 172 -5.45 12.47 0.17
CA LEU A 172 -5.48 13.88 0.57
C LEU A 172 -4.81 14.08 1.94
N TYR A 173 -3.61 13.52 2.10
CA TYR A 173 -2.94 13.35 3.40
C TYR A 173 -2.76 14.66 4.19
N ASN A 174 -2.41 15.76 3.52
CA ASN A 174 -2.26 17.09 4.14
C ASN A 174 -3.56 17.61 4.80
N LEU A 175 -4.74 17.18 4.34
CA LEU A 175 -6.02 17.51 5.00
C LEU A 175 -6.27 16.58 6.18
N ALA A 176 -6.01 15.28 6.02
CA ALA A 176 -6.17 14.29 7.07
C ALA A 176 -5.26 14.54 8.29
N GLU A 177 -4.03 15.04 8.07
CA GLU A 177 -3.04 15.26 9.14
C GLU A 177 -3.55 16.24 10.20
N ASN A 178 -4.16 17.34 9.77
CA ASN A 178 -4.75 18.33 10.69
C ASN A 178 -5.86 17.71 11.55
N ILE A 179 -6.64 16.78 10.99
CA ILE A 179 -7.75 16.11 11.69
C ILE A 179 -7.21 15.07 12.66
N PHE A 180 -6.25 14.21 12.26
CA PHE A 180 -5.65 13.25 13.18
C PHE A 180 -4.86 13.91 14.31
N ARG A 181 -4.13 14.99 14.05
CA ARG A 181 -3.49 15.79 15.11
C ARG A 181 -4.51 16.38 16.08
N HIS A 182 -5.72 16.74 15.62
CA HIS A 182 -6.79 17.15 16.52
C HIS A 182 -7.38 15.97 17.31
N ILE A 183 -7.62 14.83 16.66
CA ILE A 183 -8.08 13.58 17.28
C ILE A 183 -7.14 13.12 18.41
N VAL A 184 -5.82 13.11 18.19
CA VAL A 184 -4.81 12.76 19.21
C VAL A 184 -4.88 13.67 20.46
N ASN A 185 -5.24 14.94 20.28
CA ASN A 185 -5.44 15.85 21.42
C ASN A 185 -6.78 15.61 22.14
N LEU A 186 -7.83 15.21 21.41
CA LEU A 186 -9.15 14.88 21.97
C LEU A 186 -9.20 13.49 22.61
N ARG A 187 -8.32 12.57 22.18
CA ARG A 187 -8.18 11.20 22.69
C ARG A 187 -6.71 10.80 22.80
N SER A 188 -6.05 11.35 23.83
CA SER A 188 -4.68 10.96 24.19
C SER A 188 -4.64 9.68 25.06
N ASP A 189 -5.83 9.16 25.40
CA ASP A 189 -6.14 7.96 26.18
C ASP A 189 -6.34 6.69 25.32
N GLU A 190 -6.48 6.80 23.99
CA GLU A 190 -6.66 5.64 23.08
C GLU A 190 -5.45 5.46 22.12
N PRO A 191 -4.86 4.24 22.02
CA PRO A 191 -3.66 4.01 21.20
C PRO A 191 -3.89 4.21 19.71
N GLN A 192 -5.08 3.85 19.22
CA GLN A 192 -5.44 3.91 17.80
C GLN A 192 -5.29 5.33 17.22
N SER A 193 -5.53 6.39 18.01
CA SER A 193 -5.32 7.78 17.58
C SER A 193 -3.86 8.11 17.26
N PHE A 194 -2.91 7.60 18.03
CA PHE A 194 -1.47 7.78 17.78
C PHE A 194 -1.02 6.94 16.58
N ARG A 195 -1.55 5.72 16.46
CA ARG A 195 -1.28 4.79 15.34
C ARG A 195 -1.75 5.36 14.00
N ASP A 196 -2.97 5.89 13.94
CA ASP A 196 -3.53 6.53 12.75
C ASP A 196 -2.65 7.68 12.25
N LEU A 197 -2.19 8.54 13.17
CA LEU A 197 -1.29 9.64 12.83
C LEU A 197 0.10 9.14 12.36
N ALA A 198 0.65 8.10 13.00
CA ALA A 198 1.93 7.51 12.60
C ALA A 198 1.87 6.93 11.19
N LEU A 199 0.82 6.15 10.88
CA LEU A 199 0.59 5.57 9.56
C LEU A 199 0.36 6.64 8.49
N LEU A 200 -0.40 7.69 8.79
CA LEU A 200 -0.56 8.80 7.86
C LEU A 200 0.75 9.52 7.56
N LEU A 201 1.53 9.84 8.60
CA LEU A 201 2.80 10.53 8.45
C LEU A 201 3.83 9.66 7.72
N GLN A 202 3.74 8.34 7.81
CA GLN A 202 4.53 7.41 6.99
C GLN A 202 4.13 7.45 5.51
N GLU A 203 2.83 7.49 5.20
CA GLU A 203 2.31 7.56 3.83
C GLU A 203 2.49 8.95 3.17
N SER A 204 2.57 10.02 3.96
CA SER A 204 2.72 11.40 3.45
C SER A 204 4.17 11.83 3.21
N ASN A 205 5.16 11.21 3.87
CA ASN A 205 6.56 11.61 3.76
C ASN A 205 7.26 11.06 2.50
N SER A 206 7.28 11.87 1.43
CA SER A 206 8.26 11.73 0.34
C SER A 206 9.66 12.24 0.70
N GLU A 207 9.78 13.01 1.78
CA GLU A 207 11.03 13.60 2.30
C GLU A 207 11.25 13.19 3.76
N THR A 208 12.49 13.24 4.25
CA THR A 208 12.86 12.64 5.56
C THR A 208 12.50 13.50 6.77
N LYS A 209 11.35 14.19 6.76
CA LYS A 209 11.12 15.38 7.59
C LYS A 209 10.59 15.08 8.99
N ASN A 210 9.69 14.10 9.13
CA ASN A 210 9.00 13.80 10.40
C ASN A 210 9.37 12.42 10.98
N LEU A 211 10.52 11.85 10.59
CA LEU A 211 10.86 10.44 10.89
C LEU A 211 11.04 10.13 12.39
N ILE A 212 11.43 11.11 13.19
CA ILE A 212 11.49 10.99 14.66
C ILE A 212 10.07 10.96 15.24
N GLU A 213 9.19 11.87 14.81
CA GLU A 213 7.79 11.94 15.24
C GLU A 213 7.04 10.63 14.93
N ILE A 214 7.18 10.07 13.73
CA ILE A 214 6.59 8.76 13.37
C ILE A 214 7.09 7.65 14.30
N SER A 215 8.41 7.61 14.57
CA SER A 215 9.00 6.62 15.47
C SER A 215 8.45 6.75 16.89
N ASP A 216 8.31 7.97 17.40
CA ASP A 216 7.89 8.21 18.78
C ASP A 216 6.36 8.03 18.95
N LEU A 217 5.55 8.28 17.92
CA LEU A 217 4.13 7.89 17.88
C LEU A 217 3.97 6.37 17.93
N PHE A 218 4.72 5.62 17.10
CA PHE A 218 4.71 4.15 17.17
C PHE A 218 5.18 3.63 18.54
N LYS A 219 6.25 4.20 19.12
CA LYS A 219 6.70 3.85 20.48
C LYS A 219 5.65 4.16 21.54
N LYS A 220 4.92 5.29 21.45
CA LYS A 220 3.84 5.63 22.39
C LYS A 220 2.74 4.58 22.39
N VAL A 221 2.43 3.98 21.23
CA VAL A 221 1.50 2.84 21.17
C VAL A 221 2.13 1.59 21.79
N ILE A 222 3.29 1.14 21.29
CA ILE A 222 3.91 -0.15 21.64
C ILE A 222 4.37 -0.24 23.10
N PHE A 223 4.71 0.89 23.73
CA PHE A 223 5.21 0.97 25.11
C PHE A 223 4.37 1.92 25.99
N GLY A 224 3.14 2.22 25.56
CA GLY A 224 2.18 2.97 26.37
C GLY A 224 1.46 2.07 27.37
N GLU A 225 1.09 2.64 28.51
CA GLU A 225 0.05 2.05 29.36
C GLU A 225 -1.31 2.43 28.77
N TRP A 226 -2.13 1.42 28.50
CA TRP A 226 -3.45 1.53 27.88
C TRP A 226 -4.46 0.68 28.66
N ASP A 227 -5.75 0.97 28.49
CA ASP A 227 -6.81 0.11 29.01
C ASP A 227 -6.79 -1.26 28.29
N ASN A 228 -7.02 -2.34 29.05
CA ASN A 228 -7.01 -3.74 28.58
C ASN A 228 -7.87 -3.97 27.32
N ARG A 229 -8.90 -3.14 27.12
CA ARG A 229 -9.75 -3.09 25.92
C ARG A 229 -9.00 -2.94 24.58
N TYR A 230 -7.73 -2.51 24.62
CA TYR A 230 -6.87 -2.33 23.44
C TYR A 230 -5.71 -3.35 23.36
N SER A 231 -5.69 -4.38 24.22
CA SER A 231 -4.60 -5.37 24.29
C SER A 231 -4.21 -5.95 22.92
N GLU A 232 -2.91 -6.07 22.67
CA GLU A 232 -2.29 -6.63 21.46
C GLU A 232 -2.25 -5.70 20.24
N ILE A 233 -2.80 -4.47 20.32
CA ILE A 233 -2.53 -3.42 19.32
C ILE A 233 -1.02 -3.13 19.18
N GLU A 234 -0.26 -3.36 20.23
CA GLU A 234 1.20 -3.23 20.26
C GLU A 234 1.87 -4.18 19.26
N VAL A 235 1.29 -5.36 18.99
CA VAL A 235 1.86 -6.37 18.09
C VAL A 235 1.74 -5.92 16.63
N THR A 236 0.52 -5.56 16.20
CA THR A 236 0.23 -5.01 14.86
C THR A 236 1.02 -3.72 14.62
N THR A 237 1.12 -2.86 15.64
CA THR A 237 1.88 -1.61 15.57
C THR A 237 3.39 -1.85 15.53
N LEU A 238 3.90 -2.89 16.21
CA LEU A 238 5.31 -3.28 16.12
C LEU A 238 5.65 -3.84 14.74
N HIS A 239 4.73 -4.50 14.04
CA HIS A 239 4.93 -4.90 12.64
C HIS A 239 5.07 -3.67 11.72
N GLU A 240 4.26 -2.64 11.96
CA GLU A 240 4.26 -1.37 11.22
C GLU A 240 5.53 -0.54 11.48
N LEU A 241 5.94 -0.42 12.75
CA LEU A 241 7.22 0.18 13.14
C LEU A 241 8.41 -0.57 12.50
N ASN A 242 8.34 -1.90 12.40
CA ASN A 242 9.39 -2.69 11.76
C ASN A 242 9.47 -2.46 10.24
N TYR A 243 8.33 -2.25 9.57
CA TYR A 243 8.32 -1.84 8.17
C TYR A 243 8.88 -0.42 7.98
N PHE A 244 8.49 0.52 8.83
CA PHE A 244 9.02 1.89 8.87
C PHE A 244 10.55 1.91 9.07
N VAL A 245 11.05 1.18 10.07
CA VAL A 245 12.49 0.99 10.32
C VAL A 245 13.19 0.38 9.11
N PHE A 246 12.59 -0.59 8.43
CA PHE A 246 13.18 -1.18 7.21
C PHE A 246 13.29 -0.17 6.07
N GLN A 247 12.26 0.66 5.85
CA GLN A 247 12.30 1.74 4.84
C GLN A 247 13.40 2.78 5.14
N PHE A 248 13.59 3.16 6.41
CA PHE A 248 14.46 4.28 6.80
C PHE A 248 15.74 3.87 7.57
N HIS A 249 16.16 2.60 7.46
CA HIS A 249 17.26 1.96 8.21
C HIS A 249 18.61 2.71 8.23
N GLN A 250 18.85 3.65 7.30
CA GLN A 250 20.06 4.50 7.31
C GLN A 250 20.07 5.55 8.43
N GLN A 251 18.93 5.79 9.12
CA GLN A 251 18.80 6.81 10.17
C GLN A 251 18.74 6.19 11.56
N GLN A 252 19.92 5.99 12.18
CA GLN A 252 20.06 5.36 13.50
C GLN A 252 19.23 6.02 14.62
N GLN A 253 18.93 7.32 14.51
CA GLN A 253 18.15 8.07 15.51
C GLN A 253 16.72 7.53 15.70
N ILE A 254 16.14 6.90 14.66
CA ILE A 254 14.81 6.26 14.72
C ILE A 254 14.79 5.15 15.77
N LEU A 255 15.87 4.37 15.86
CA LEU A 255 16.02 3.18 16.71
C LEU A 255 16.32 3.48 18.18
N ASN A 256 16.51 4.76 18.54
CA ASN A 256 16.77 5.15 19.92
C ASN A 256 15.67 4.65 20.87
N SER A 257 16.10 4.00 21.95
CA SER A 257 15.28 3.46 23.05
C SER A 257 14.38 2.27 22.71
N ILE A 258 14.61 1.54 21.61
CA ILE A 258 13.94 0.26 21.33
C ILE A 258 14.90 -0.91 21.56
N ASP A 259 14.41 -2.02 22.14
CA ASP A 259 15.18 -3.26 22.24
C ASP A 259 15.39 -3.89 20.85
N ASN A 260 16.66 -4.13 20.47
CA ASN A 260 17.04 -4.75 19.20
C ASN A 260 16.36 -6.10 18.93
N ARG A 261 15.88 -6.83 19.96
CA ARG A 261 15.11 -8.07 19.81
C ARG A 261 13.75 -7.87 19.15
N LEU A 262 13.16 -6.67 19.31
CA LEU A 262 11.89 -6.27 18.72
C LEU A 262 12.06 -5.76 17.27
N ILE A 263 13.29 -5.43 16.87
CA ILE A 263 13.63 -4.89 15.55
C ILE A 263 13.92 -6.03 14.58
N ARG A 264 12.92 -6.38 13.75
CA ARG A 264 13.02 -7.42 12.73
C ARG A 264 12.10 -7.10 11.54
N HIS A 265 12.69 -7.05 10.35
CA HIS A 265 11.89 -6.97 9.13
C HIS A 265 11.14 -8.29 8.89
N LEU A 266 9.81 -8.23 8.83
CA LEU A 266 8.89 -9.37 8.71
C LEU A 266 8.02 -9.24 7.44
N PRO A 267 8.57 -9.44 6.23
CA PRO A 267 7.78 -9.39 5.01
C PRO A 267 6.84 -10.60 4.90
N VAL A 268 5.66 -10.35 4.34
CA VAL A 268 4.61 -11.35 4.06
C VAL A 268 4.04 -11.13 2.66
N ASP A 269 3.36 -12.13 2.10
CA ASP A 269 2.79 -12.03 0.75
C ASP A 269 1.41 -11.37 0.75
N LEU A 270 0.62 -11.54 1.82
CA LEU A 270 -0.63 -10.80 2.04
C LEU A 270 -0.77 -10.40 3.52
N ARG A 271 -1.08 -9.13 3.76
CA ARG A 271 -1.47 -8.53 5.05
C ARG A 271 -2.76 -7.73 4.84
N ILE A 272 -3.77 -7.99 5.64
CA ILE A 272 -5.04 -7.24 5.66
C ILE A 272 -5.22 -6.70 7.07
N VAL A 273 -5.51 -5.41 7.21
CA VAL A 273 -5.73 -4.79 8.52
C VAL A 273 -7.00 -3.95 8.48
N MET A 274 -7.96 -4.25 9.35
CA MET A 274 -9.23 -3.55 9.47
C MET A 274 -9.30 -2.74 10.76
N VAL A 275 -9.67 -1.47 10.67
CA VAL A 275 -10.00 -0.58 11.79
C VAL A 275 -11.39 0.01 11.59
N TRP A 276 -12.02 0.53 12.64
CA TRP A 276 -13.33 1.18 12.57
C TRP A 276 -13.35 2.55 13.26
N ASP A 277 -14.43 3.31 13.05
CA ASP A 277 -14.59 4.67 13.58
C ASP A 277 -15.26 4.76 14.96
N THR A 278 -16.08 3.77 15.33
CA THR A 278 -16.83 3.68 16.61
C THR A 278 -16.06 2.95 17.72
N ASN A 279 -16.31 3.31 18.97
CA ASN A 279 -15.83 2.55 20.13
C ASN A 279 -16.91 1.55 20.59
N ASP A 280 -16.58 0.56 21.43
CA ASP A 280 -17.51 -0.45 21.96
C ASP A 280 -18.35 -1.13 20.86
N THR A 281 -17.68 -1.49 19.76
CA THR A 281 -18.29 -2.10 18.57
C THR A 281 -17.54 -3.36 18.18
N ASP A 282 -18.30 -4.43 17.94
CA ASP A 282 -17.82 -5.75 17.54
C ASP A 282 -17.84 -5.87 16.00
N VAL A 283 -16.65 -6.03 15.39
CA VAL A 283 -16.47 -6.14 13.94
C VAL A 283 -15.39 -7.17 13.57
N ASP A 284 -15.74 -8.45 13.47
CA ASP A 284 -14.81 -9.49 12.98
C ASP A 284 -14.32 -9.22 11.55
N LEU A 285 -13.01 -9.39 11.34
CA LEU A 285 -12.41 -9.61 10.03
C LEU A 285 -12.52 -11.09 9.64
N HIS A 286 -13.14 -11.34 8.48
CA HIS A 286 -13.28 -12.67 7.91
C HIS A 286 -12.51 -12.76 6.58
N VAL A 287 -11.62 -13.73 6.41
CA VAL A 287 -10.86 -13.95 5.17
C VAL A 287 -11.06 -15.38 4.65
N ILE A 288 -11.83 -15.52 3.57
CA ILE A 288 -11.90 -16.79 2.82
C ILE A 288 -10.69 -16.86 1.89
N GLU A 289 -9.97 -17.96 1.98
CA GLU A 289 -8.76 -18.25 1.22
C GLU A 289 -9.07 -18.98 -0.11
N PRO A 290 -8.12 -19.05 -1.06
CA PRO A 290 -8.30 -19.78 -2.33
C PRO A 290 -8.57 -21.29 -2.19
N THR A 291 -8.32 -21.85 -1.02
CA THR A 291 -8.65 -23.23 -0.63
C THR A 291 -10.13 -23.44 -0.34
N GLY A 292 -10.89 -22.35 -0.10
CA GLY A 292 -12.24 -22.39 0.48
C GLY A 292 -12.24 -22.43 2.01
N GLU A 293 -11.09 -22.45 2.67
CA GLU A 293 -10.95 -22.31 4.12
C GLU A 293 -11.16 -20.84 4.54
N GLU A 294 -11.69 -20.61 5.75
CA GLU A 294 -12.03 -19.26 6.23
C GLU A 294 -11.32 -18.95 7.56
N CYS A 295 -10.48 -17.92 7.57
CA CYS A 295 -9.78 -17.41 8.74
C CYS A 295 -10.59 -16.29 9.41
N TYR A 296 -10.89 -16.44 10.70
CA TYR A 296 -11.66 -15.50 11.53
C TYR A 296 -11.46 -15.82 13.03
N TYR A 297 -12.06 -15.08 13.96
CA TYR A 297 -11.77 -15.17 15.40
C TYR A 297 -11.81 -16.59 16.02
N SER A 298 -12.69 -17.50 15.58
CA SER A 298 -12.72 -18.86 16.11
C SER A 298 -11.83 -19.85 15.34
N HIS A 299 -11.47 -19.55 14.09
CA HIS A 299 -10.54 -20.35 13.27
C HIS A 299 -9.30 -19.53 12.91
N LYS A 300 -8.45 -19.28 13.92
CA LYS A 300 -7.36 -18.29 13.82
C LYS A 300 -6.14 -18.69 12.98
N ASN A 301 -6.04 -19.94 12.56
CA ASN A 301 -4.88 -20.49 11.84
C ASN A 301 -5.35 -21.45 10.75
N THR A 302 -5.03 -21.17 9.48
CA THR A 302 -5.46 -21.98 8.33
C THR A 302 -4.40 -22.98 7.86
N ALA A 303 -4.80 -23.97 7.06
CA ALA A 303 -3.89 -25.00 6.53
C ALA A 303 -2.77 -24.43 5.63
N ILE A 304 -2.94 -23.24 5.05
CA ILE A 304 -1.89 -22.58 4.25
C ILE A 304 -0.93 -21.71 5.10
N GLY A 305 -1.18 -21.58 6.40
CA GLY A 305 -0.45 -20.67 7.28
C GLY A 305 -0.91 -19.22 7.18
N GLY A 306 -2.19 -19.01 6.86
CA GLY A 306 -2.89 -17.76 7.19
C GLY A 306 -3.18 -17.71 8.68
N MET A 307 -3.05 -16.52 9.26
CA MET A 307 -3.22 -16.27 10.70
C MET A 307 -4.04 -15.00 10.87
N ILE A 308 -4.94 -14.96 11.86
CA ILE A 308 -5.60 -13.72 12.30
C ILE A 308 -5.10 -13.30 13.69
N SER A 309 -5.23 -12.01 14.00
CA SER A 309 -4.94 -11.42 15.29
C SER A 309 -5.82 -11.96 16.42
N ARG A 310 -5.66 -11.37 17.60
CA ARG A 310 -6.73 -11.40 18.59
C ARG A 310 -7.96 -10.65 18.09
N ASP A 311 -9.08 -11.07 18.65
CA ASP A 311 -10.43 -10.56 18.50
C ASP A 311 -10.60 -9.32 19.40
N PHE A 312 -11.11 -8.23 18.82
CA PHE A 312 -11.31 -6.93 19.50
C PHE A 312 -12.77 -6.64 19.88
N THR A 313 -13.51 -7.62 20.42
CA THR A 313 -14.88 -7.53 21.01
C THR A 313 -15.26 -6.20 21.69
N THR A 314 -14.31 -5.52 22.35
CA THR A 314 -14.58 -4.36 23.21
C THR A 314 -13.62 -3.21 22.97
N GLY A 315 -13.49 -2.70 21.74
CA GLY A 315 -12.55 -1.61 21.47
C GLY A 315 -12.80 -0.82 20.19
N TYR A 316 -11.71 -0.25 19.68
CA TYR A 316 -11.47 -0.15 18.24
C TYR A 316 -10.49 -1.26 17.87
N GLY A 317 -10.54 -1.75 16.63
CA GLY A 317 -9.47 -2.58 16.06
C GLY A 317 -8.11 -1.85 16.03
N PRO A 318 -7.03 -2.56 15.67
CA PRO A 318 -7.02 -3.34 14.43
C PRO A 318 -7.26 -4.84 14.58
N GLU A 319 -8.14 -5.36 13.73
CA GLU A 319 -8.10 -6.78 13.34
C GLU A 319 -7.10 -6.95 12.19
N GLU A 320 -6.25 -7.97 12.26
CA GLU A 320 -5.16 -8.20 11.30
C GLU A 320 -5.11 -9.66 10.82
N TYR A 321 -5.19 -9.87 9.51
CA TYR A 321 -4.90 -11.15 8.86
C TYR A 321 -3.55 -11.10 8.14
N LEU A 322 -2.74 -12.14 8.33
CA LEU A 322 -1.40 -12.31 7.76
C LEU A 322 -1.28 -13.70 7.13
N VAL A 323 -0.80 -13.78 5.88
CA VAL A 323 -0.28 -15.04 5.32
C VAL A 323 1.10 -14.81 4.72
N ARG A 324 2.09 -15.52 5.26
CA ARG A 324 3.50 -15.33 4.90
C ARG A 324 3.83 -15.81 3.48
N LYS A 325 3.10 -16.81 2.99
CA LYS A 325 3.18 -17.34 1.62
C LYS A 325 1.77 -17.56 1.10
N ALA A 326 1.24 -16.59 0.37
CA ALA A 326 -0.12 -16.68 -0.13
C ALA A 326 -0.24 -17.78 -1.19
N VAL A 327 -1.36 -18.50 -1.21
CA VAL A 327 -1.68 -19.50 -2.25
C VAL A 327 -2.32 -18.78 -3.43
N LYS A 328 -2.12 -19.28 -4.65
CA LYS A 328 -2.71 -18.68 -5.85
C LYS A 328 -4.24 -18.80 -5.87
N GLY A 329 -4.93 -17.70 -6.16
CA GLY A 329 -6.37 -17.64 -6.40
C GLY A 329 -7.05 -16.45 -5.72
N ILE A 330 -8.36 -16.55 -5.52
CA ILE A 330 -9.18 -15.45 -4.98
C ILE A 330 -9.24 -15.53 -3.46
N TYR A 331 -8.75 -14.48 -2.80
CA TYR A 331 -9.07 -14.19 -1.40
C TYR A 331 -10.33 -13.32 -1.34
N THR A 332 -11.28 -13.68 -0.47
CA THR A 332 -12.48 -12.87 -0.20
C THR A 332 -12.38 -12.28 1.20
N VAL A 333 -12.38 -10.96 1.29
CA VAL A 333 -12.34 -10.21 2.55
C VAL A 333 -13.77 -9.80 2.89
N ARG A 334 -14.23 -10.17 4.09
CA ARG A 334 -15.56 -9.84 4.62
C ARG A 334 -15.42 -9.20 6.00
N ALA A 335 -16.41 -8.40 6.37
CA ALA A 335 -16.58 -7.88 7.72
C ALA A 335 -17.93 -8.37 8.26
N LYS A 336 -17.96 -8.80 9.52
CA LYS A 336 -19.19 -9.18 10.23
C LYS A 336 -19.46 -8.15 11.32
N TYR A 337 -20.65 -7.57 11.33
CA TYR A 337 -21.02 -6.52 12.28
C TYR A 337 -22.05 -7.08 13.26
N PHE A 338 -21.64 -7.53 14.44
CA PHE A 338 -22.57 -8.23 15.36
C PHE A 338 -23.51 -7.24 16.04
N ALA A 339 -22.92 -6.27 16.76
CA ALA A 339 -23.64 -5.27 17.51
C ALA A 339 -22.80 -4.00 17.69
N ASN A 340 -23.50 -2.88 17.85
CA ASN A 340 -22.97 -1.66 18.44
C ASN A 340 -23.84 -1.34 19.65
N HIS A 341 -23.23 -1.29 20.84
CA HIS A 341 -23.94 -1.03 22.09
C HIS A 341 -24.20 0.46 22.34
N GLN A 342 -23.73 1.35 21.46
CA GLN A 342 -23.91 2.80 21.52
C GLN A 342 -24.84 3.31 20.40
N GLN A 343 -25.63 4.35 20.68
CA GLN A 343 -26.31 5.12 19.63
C GLN A 343 -25.32 6.03 18.89
N SER A 344 -24.66 5.49 17.86
CA SER A 344 -23.74 6.25 17.02
C SER A 344 -24.43 7.43 16.30
N LEU A 345 -23.75 8.59 16.27
CA LEU A 345 -24.23 9.83 15.62
C LEU A 345 -24.37 9.72 14.08
N THR A 346 -23.74 8.72 13.47
CA THR A 346 -23.92 8.37 12.05
C THR A 346 -25.03 7.34 11.83
N GLY A 347 -25.46 6.62 12.86
CA GLY A 347 -26.34 5.45 12.74
C GLY A 347 -25.71 4.26 11.98
N ALA A 348 -24.40 4.28 11.73
CA ALA A 348 -23.67 3.23 11.00
C ALA A 348 -22.16 3.36 11.25
N THR A 349 -21.51 2.27 11.69
CA THR A 349 -20.06 2.19 11.86
C THR A 349 -19.36 2.24 10.49
N THR A 350 -18.21 2.88 10.42
CA THR A 350 -17.38 2.93 9.21
C THR A 350 -16.09 2.16 9.44
N ILE A 351 -15.88 1.10 8.67
CA ILE A 351 -14.58 0.41 8.60
C ILE A 351 -13.65 1.09 7.59
N MET A 352 -12.35 1.05 7.88
CA MET A 352 -11.28 1.25 6.93
C MET A 352 -10.42 -0.02 6.89
N VAL A 353 -10.27 -0.61 5.71
CA VAL A 353 -9.46 -1.81 5.50
C VAL A 353 -8.25 -1.45 4.65
N HIS A 354 -7.06 -1.72 5.17
CA HIS A 354 -5.80 -1.68 4.44
C HIS A 354 -5.46 -3.07 3.90
N ILE A 355 -5.33 -3.20 2.58
CA ILE A 355 -5.00 -4.45 1.91
C ILE A 355 -3.61 -4.31 1.33
N TYR A 356 -2.65 -5.09 1.82
CA TYR A 356 -1.26 -5.09 1.35
C TYR A 356 -0.91 -6.42 0.68
N LYS A 357 -0.64 -6.40 -0.62
CA LYS A 357 0.08 -7.48 -1.30
C LYS A 357 1.59 -7.23 -1.16
N TYR A 358 2.36 -8.28 -0.91
CA TYR A 358 3.81 -8.25 -0.75
C TYR A 358 4.27 -7.22 0.30
N TYR A 359 3.65 -7.22 1.48
CA TYR A 359 3.99 -6.30 2.57
C TYR A 359 5.46 -6.47 3.00
N GLY A 360 6.16 -5.35 3.16
CA GLY A 360 7.62 -5.34 3.41
C GLY A 360 8.49 -5.51 2.17
N GLN A 361 7.92 -5.85 1.01
CA GLN A 361 8.67 -6.18 -0.20
C GLN A 361 8.79 -4.96 -1.14
N SER A 362 9.78 -4.96 -2.04
CA SER A 362 10.02 -3.84 -2.97
C SER A 362 8.95 -3.69 -4.07
N ASN A 363 8.06 -4.67 -4.18
CA ASN A 363 6.88 -4.73 -5.04
C ASN A 363 5.56 -4.63 -4.24
N GLN A 364 5.60 -4.11 -3.00
CA GLN A 364 4.41 -3.91 -2.17
C GLN A 364 3.33 -3.13 -2.93
N GLN A 365 2.09 -3.62 -2.87
CA GLN A 365 0.90 -2.93 -3.36
C GLN A 365 -0.01 -2.69 -2.17
N LYS A 366 -0.50 -1.45 -2.00
CA LYS A 366 -1.47 -1.09 -0.96
C LYS A 366 -2.77 -0.64 -1.62
N GLU A 367 -3.89 -1.18 -1.18
CA GLU A 367 -5.21 -0.61 -1.41
C GLU A 367 -5.84 -0.21 -0.06
N ILE A 368 -6.70 0.80 -0.07
CA ILE A 368 -7.43 1.27 1.11
C ILE A 368 -8.90 1.35 0.71
N VAL A 369 -9.75 0.75 1.52
CA VAL A 369 -11.22 0.69 1.31
C VAL A 369 -11.88 1.29 2.54
N THR A 370 -12.83 2.22 2.38
CA THR A 370 -13.73 2.60 3.48
C THR A 370 -15.18 2.24 3.15
N LEU A 371 -15.87 1.62 4.10
CA LEU A 371 -17.19 1.00 3.90
C LEU A 371 -18.06 1.24 5.16
N ARG A 372 -19.34 1.57 4.97
CA ARG A 372 -20.29 1.83 6.07
C ARG A 372 -21.12 0.57 6.35
N LEU A 373 -21.20 0.19 7.61
CA LEU A 373 -21.91 -0.97 8.14
C LEU A 373 -23.17 -0.46 8.86
N SER A 374 -24.36 -0.76 8.33
CA SER A 374 -25.64 -0.17 8.77
C SER A 374 -26.63 -1.15 9.39
N SER A 375 -26.34 -2.44 9.33
CA SER A 375 -27.29 -3.54 9.55
C SER A 375 -26.69 -4.56 10.48
N ASN A 376 -27.20 -4.64 11.71
CA ASN A 376 -26.75 -5.61 12.71
C ASN A 376 -26.84 -7.04 12.15
N GLN A 377 -25.83 -7.85 12.46
CA GLN A 377 -25.66 -9.25 12.08
C GLN A 377 -25.46 -9.55 10.59
N GLU A 378 -25.24 -8.53 9.73
CA GLU A 378 -24.95 -8.75 8.31
C GLU A 378 -23.47 -9.09 8.04
N MET A 379 -23.24 -10.09 7.17
CA MET A 379 -21.93 -10.41 6.60
C MET A 379 -21.73 -9.61 5.31
N ILE A 380 -20.79 -8.66 5.32
CA ILE A 380 -20.56 -7.77 4.18
C ILE A 380 -19.24 -8.14 3.49
N ASP A 381 -19.32 -8.57 2.22
CA ASP A 381 -18.16 -8.71 1.34
C ASP A 381 -17.50 -7.32 1.16
N VAL A 382 -16.32 -7.09 1.75
CA VAL A 382 -15.57 -5.84 1.59
C VAL A 382 -14.93 -5.80 0.20
N CYS A 383 -14.21 -6.87 -0.15
CA CYS A 383 -13.64 -7.02 -1.49
C CYS A 383 -13.36 -8.47 -1.86
N LYS A 384 -13.24 -8.73 -3.17
CA LYS A 384 -12.63 -9.95 -3.72
C LYS A 384 -11.33 -9.61 -4.44
N MET A 385 -10.25 -10.26 -4.05
CA MET A 385 -8.89 -9.97 -4.53
C MET A 385 -8.26 -11.24 -5.12
N ASN A 386 -7.96 -11.22 -6.41
CA ASN A 386 -7.13 -12.26 -7.00
C ASN A 386 -5.64 -12.06 -6.61
N PHE A 387 -5.06 -13.07 -5.97
CA PHE A 387 -3.64 -13.21 -5.69
C PHE A 387 -3.06 -14.28 -6.63
N ASN A 388 -2.45 -13.88 -7.74
CA ASN A 388 -1.71 -14.78 -8.63
C ASN A 388 -0.29 -14.23 -8.82
N ASP A 389 0.74 -15.07 -8.68
CA ASP A 389 2.15 -14.72 -9.01
C ASP A 389 2.40 -14.57 -10.51
N ASP A 390 1.41 -14.13 -11.29
CA ASP A 390 1.50 -13.99 -12.73
C ASP A 390 2.14 -12.65 -13.10
N ILE A 391 3.37 -12.45 -12.60
CA ILE A 391 4.39 -11.70 -13.36
C ILE A 391 4.96 -12.67 -14.43
N GLN A 392 4.07 -13.22 -15.26
CA GLN A 392 4.43 -13.93 -16.48
C GLN A 392 4.07 -13.08 -17.70
N GLN A 393 5.12 -12.52 -18.31
CA GLN A 393 5.24 -12.31 -19.75
C GLN A 393 3.97 -11.86 -20.53
N ILE A 394 3.52 -10.61 -20.33
CA ILE A 394 2.74 -9.93 -21.37
C ILE A 394 3.68 -9.50 -22.51
N SER A 395 4.09 -10.51 -23.28
CA SER A 395 4.78 -10.37 -24.55
C SER A 395 4.54 -11.61 -25.43
N ASN A 396 3.33 -11.75 -25.97
CA ASN A 396 3.07 -11.78 -27.43
C ASN A 396 1.58 -11.97 -27.75
N ASN A 397 1.11 -11.36 -28.86
CA ASN A 397 -0.14 -11.64 -29.58
C ASN A 397 -1.46 -11.52 -28.76
N LYS A 398 -2.29 -10.46 -28.86
CA LYS A 398 -2.48 -9.50 -29.95
C LYS A 398 -3.04 -8.16 -29.44
N ILE A 399 -2.40 -7.04 -29.79
CA ILE A 399 -3.11 -5.86 -30.32
C ILE A 399 -2.33 -5.39 -31.55
N THR A 400 -2.94 -5.50 -32.72
CA THR A 400 -2.48 -4.82 -33.93
C THR A 400 -3.07 -3.41 -33.95
N ASN A 401 -2.21 -2.38 -33.86
CA ASN A 401 -2.55 -0.95 -33.99
C ASN A 401 -3.38 -0.39 -32.79
N ASN A 402 -3.26 0.86 -32.31
CA ASN A 402 -2.34 2.00 -32.42
C ASN A 402 -2.73 2.96 -31.25
N GLN A 403 -1.92 3.84 -30.65
CA GLN A 403 -0.47 4.13 -30.59
C GLN A 403 -0.27 5.18 -29.45
N ASN A 404 0.89 5.41 -28.82
CA ASN A 404 2.23 4.81 -28.91
C ASN A 404 3.00 5.03 -27.57
N LEU A 405 3.96 4.16 -27.21
CA LEU A 405 4.96 4.41 -26.16
C LEU A 405 6.31 3.77 -26.56
N ASN A 406 7.35 4.60 -26.70
CA ASN A 406 8.68 4.15 -27.10
C ASN A 406 9.32 3.27 -26.02
N LYS A 407 9.39 1.96 -26.24
CA LYS A 407 10.36 1.12 -25.53
C LYS A 407 11.75 1.51 -26.02
N ASN A 408 12.54 2.12 -25.15
CA ASN A 408 13.89 2.54 -25.50
C ASN A 408 14.78 1.30 -25.67
N ILE A 409 15.50 1.24 -26.81
CA ILE A 409 16.28 0.08 -27.22
C ILE A 409 17.73 0.53 -27.43
N HIS A 410 18.62 0.07 -26.55
CA HIS A 410 20.05 0.35 -26.62
C HIS A 410 20.71 -0.61 -27.62
N SER A 411 20.39 -0.43 -28.90
CA SER A 411 20.61 -1.33 -30.05
C SER A 411 22.03 -1.87 -30.30
N ARG A 412 23.03 -1.44 -29.53
CA ARG A 412 24.45 -1.83 -29.65
C ARG A 412 25.10 -2.18 -28.31
N ILE A 413 24.31 -2.36 -27.25
CA ILE A 413 24.77 -2.62 -25.89
C ILE A 413 24.25 -3.99 -25.43
N THR A 414 25.17 -4.81 -24.94
CA THR A 414 24.89 -6.10 -24.29
C THR A 414 24.92 -5.91 -22.76
N CYS A 415 24.11 -6.66 -22.02
CA CYS A 415 24.20 -6.75 -20.57
C CYS A 415 25.30 -7.74 -20.14
N ASP A 416 26.37 -7.28 -19.48
CA ASP A 416 27.50 -8.14 -19.06
C ASP A 416 27.13 -9.18 -17.97
N GLY A 417 25.92 -9.10 -17.40
CA GLY A 417 25.41 -10.01 -16.37
C GLY A 417 24.34 -11.02 -16.82
N CYS A 418 23.87 -10.95 -18.07
CA CYS A 418 22.93 -11.95 -18.64
C CYS A 418 23.01 -12.10 -20.17
N ASP A 419 24.00 -11.47 -20.80
CA ASP A 419 24.26 -11.47 -22.25
C ASP A 419 23.10 -10.99 -23.15
N MET A 420 22.04 -10.41 -22.57
CA MET A 420 20.94 -9.77 -23.28
C MET A 420 21.47 -8.65 -24.19
N SER A 421 21.28 -8.80 -25.50
CA SER A 421 21.63 -7.80 -26.51
C SER A 421 20.56 -7.72 -27.60
N PRO A 422 20.03 -6.53 -27.94
CA PRO A 422 20.28 -5.25 -27.26
C PRO A 422 19.58 -5.18 -25.89
N ILE A 423 20.06 -4.32 -25.00
CA ILE A 423 19.30 -3.95 -23.79
C ILE A 423 18.02 -3.20 -24.20
N ILE A 424 16.86 -3.70 -23.74
CA ILE A 424 15.53 -3.11 -23.95
C ILE A 424 15.00 -2.60 -22.61
N GLY A 425 14.58 -1.34 -22.55
CA GLY A 425 14.32 -0.63 -21.29
C GLY A 425 15.61 -0.01 -20.70
N ASP A 426 15.54 0.41 -19.43
CA ASP A 426 16.62 1.12 -18.74
C ASP A 426 17.98 0.37 -18.82
N ARG A 427 19.01 1.08 -19.30
CA ARG A 427 20.42 0.66 -19.31
C ARG A 427 21.15 1.25 -18.11
N TYR A 428 21.97 0.44 -17.44
CA TYR A 428 22.74 0.82 -16.24
C TYR A 428 24.24 0.71 -16.51
N LYS A 429 24.88 1.82 -16.89
CA LYS A 429 26.33 1.86 -17.18
C LYS A 429 27.13 1.99 -15.89
N CYS A 430 28.03 1.06 -15.60
CA CYS A 430 28.96 1.21 -14.47
C CYS A 430 29.91 2.41 -14.69
N LEU A 431 30.02 3.31 -13.71
CA LEU A 431 30.85 4.51 -13.84
C LEU A 431 32.34 4.21 -13.67
N PHE A 432 32.71 3.22 -12.85
CA PHE A 432 34.12 2.88 -12.57
C PHE A 432 34.73 1.91 -13.59
N CYS A 433 33.93 1.01 -14.18
CA CYS A 433 34.42 0.01 -15.12
C CYS A 433 34.31 0.46 -16.59
N PRO A 434 35.40 0.41 -17.39
CA PRO A 434 35.45 0.96 -18.75
C PRO A 434 34.39 0.41 -19.72
N ASN A 435 34.00 -0.86 -19.60
CA ASN A 435 32.93 -1.49 -20.36
C ASN A 435 32.21 -2.53 -19.49
N ILE A 436 31.33 -2.04 -18.61
CA ILE A 436 30.32 -2.85 -17.93
C ILE A 436 28.99 -2.09 -17.99
N ASP A 437 27.97 -2.77 -18.48
CA ASP A 437 26.61 -2.34 -18.70
C ASP A 437 25.63 -3.43 -18.22
N PHE A 438 24.60 -3.04 -17.45
CA PHE A 438 23.56 -3.97 -17.00
C PHE A 438 22.18 -3.54 -17.51
N CYS A 439 21.31 -4.52 -17.78
CA CYS A 439 19.88 -4.27 -17.88
C CYS A 439 19.26 -4.13 -16.47
N GLN A 440 18.02 -3.62 -16.42
CA GLN A 440 17.30 -3.34 -15.17
C GLN A 440 17.23 -4.49 -14.15
N SER A 441 17.24 -5.75 -14.60
CA SER A 441 17.23 -6.95 -13.74
C SER A 441 18.60 -7.36 -13.19
N CYS A 442 19.70 -7.04 -13.88
CA CYS A 442 21.05 -7.43 -13.45
C CYS A 442 21.73 -6.41 -12.53
N LYS A 443 21.26 -5.15 -12.52
CA LYS A 443 21.88 -4.01 -11.81
C LYS A 443 22.11 -4.22 -10.31
N SER A 444 21.27 -5.02 -9.66
CA SER A 444 21.36 -5.33 -8.22
C SER A 444 22.24 -6.55 -7.92
N VAL A 445 22.39 -7.45 -8.89
CA VAL A 445 23.18 -8.68 -8.74
C VAL A 445 24.66 -8.39 -8.97
N SER A 446 24.99 -7.46 -9.89
CA SER A 446 26.35 -6.98 -10.18
C SER A 446 27.43 -8.04 -10.49
N ARG A 447 27.00 -9.29 -10.73
CA ARG A 447 27.83 -10.37 -11.27
C ARG A 447 27.92 -10.20 -12.77
N THR A 448 29.13 -10.30 -13.31
CA THR A 448 29.38 -10.40 -14.75
C THR A 448 29.72 -11.84 -15.12
N ASN A 449 29.34 -12.26 -16.33
CA ASN A 449 29.75 -13.56 -16.87
C ASN A 449 31.23 -13.57 -17.30
N TYR A 450 31.82 -12.37 -17.46
CA TYR A 450 33.22 -12.16 -17.83
C TYR A 450 33.89 -11.10 -16.93
N ASP A 451 35.19 -11.30 -16.70
CA ASP A 451 36.11 -10.45 -15.92
C ASP A 451 35.82 -10.32 -14.41
N SER A 452 36.81 -10.68 -13.58
CA SER A 452 36.74 -10.74 -12.12
C SER A 452 36.93 -9.38 -11.42
N ASN A 453 36.93 -8.29 -12.18
CA ASN A 453 37.31 -6.95 -11.71
C ASN A 453 36.13 -6.01 -11.39
N HIS A 454 34.88 -6.42 -11.62
CA HIS A 454 33.71 -5.66 -11.14
C HIS A 454 33.51 -5.86 -9.63
N GLN A 455 33.13 -4.81 -8.91
CA GLN A 455 32.72 -4.94 -7.50
C GLN A 455 31.29 -4.43 -7.35
N TYR A 456 30.47 -5.13 -6.58
CA TYR A 456 29.03 -4.89 -6.45
C TYR A 456 28.65 -3.50 -5.88
N ASN A 457 29.62 -2.76 -5.34
CA ASN A 457 29.48 -1.41 -4.81
C ASN A 457 29.89 -0.30 -5.80
N HIS A 458 30.16 -0.62 -7.07
CA HIS A 458 30.46 0.41 -8.07
C HIS A 458 29.16 1.14 -8.49
N PRO A 459 29.14 2.48 -8.54
CA PRO A 459 27.94 3.23 -8.88
C PRO A 459 27.56 3.06 -10.34
N LEU A 460 26.27 2.85 -10.58
CA LEU A 460 25.67 2.64 -11.91
C LEU A 460 24.88 3.87 -12.33
N LEU A 461 25.14 4.38 -13.53
CA LEU A 461 24.35 5.44 -14.16
C LEU A 461 23.19 4.82 -14.95
N CYS A 462 21.96 5.09 -14.50
CA CYS A 462 20.76 4.77 -15.28
C CYS A 462 20.64 5.69 -16.49
N ILE A 463 20.27 5.12 -17.63
CA ILE A 463 20.06 5.77 -18.92
C ILE A 463 18.72 5.24 -19.41
N LYS A 464 17.71 6.12 -19.55
CA LYS A 464 16.36 5.72 -19.92
C LYS A 464 16.19 5.73 -21.42
N ASP A 465 16.67 6.77 -22.11
CA ASP A 465 16.72 6.84 -23.58
C ASP A 465 18.18 6.88 -24.07
N SER A 466 18.45 6.16 -25.16
CA SER A 466 19.72 6.28 -25.90
C SER A 466 20.02 7.72 -26.35
N ASN A 467 18.99 8.56 -26.48
CA ASN A 467 19.11 9.96 -26.90
C ASN A 467 19.27 10.97 -25.75
N GLU A 468 19.26 10.57 -24.47
CA GLU A 468 19.52 11.51 -23.36
C GLU A 468 20.94 12.09 -23.39
N TYR A 469 21.92 11.28 -23.83
CA TYR A 469 23.35 11.64 -23.74
C TYR A 469 24.19 11.21 -24.97
N PRO A 470 23.79 11.53 -26.23
CA PRO A 470 24.35 10.96 -27.46
C PRO A 470 25.82 11.34 -27.76
N LYS A 471 26.44 12.18 -26.91
CA LYS A 471 27.85 12.61 -27.02
C LYS A 471 28.66 12.34 -25.73
N SER A 472 28.10 11.63 -24.75
CA SER A 472 28.77 11.39 -23.46
C SER A 472 29.84 10.31 -23.55
N VAL A 473 31.10 10.69 -23.31
CA VAL A 473 32.25 9.76 -23.29
C VAL A 473 32.08 8.66 -22.22
N TYR A 474 31.38 8.94 -21.12
CA TYR A 474 31.14 7.97 -20.04
C TYR A 474 30.19 6.83 -20.42
N LEU A 475 29.40 6.98 -21.50
CA LEU A 475 28.47 5.94 -21.98
C LEU A 475 29.04 5.03 -23.07
N ASN A 476 30.22 5.35 -23.58
CA ASN A 476 30.94 4.52 -24.54
C ASN A 476 31.71 3.40 -23.83
N ASN A 477 32.05 2.35 -24.58
CA ASN A 477 33.11 1.42 -24.21
C ASN A 477 34.45 2.17 -24.15
N ARG A 478 35.08 2.20 -22.98
CA ARG A 478 36.34 2.95 -22.74
C ARG A 478 37.59 2.07 -22.68
N THR A 479 37.51 0.75 -22.90
CA THR A 479 38.71 -0.13 -22.85
C THR A 479 39.76 0.21 -23.91
N LYS A 480 39.33 0.86 -25.00
CA LYS A 480 40.19 1.37 -26.08
C LYS A 480 40.97 2.63 -25.69
N ILE A 481 40.60 3.34 -24.62
CA ILE A 481 41.36 4.45 -24.05
C ILE A 481 42.39 3.82 -23.10
N ASN A 482 43.67 3.85 -23.50
CA ASN A 482 44.75 3.20 -22.78
C ASN A 482 45.95 4.16 -22.72
N HIS A 483 46.38 4.49 -21.51
CA HIS A 483 47.51 5.36 -21.24
C HIS A 483 48.71 4.52 -20.77
N LYS A 484 49.47 3.98 -21.73
CA LYS A 484 50.40 2.84 -21.49
C LYS A 484 51.41 3.13 -20.38
N ASP A 485 52.00 4.32 -20.43
CA ASP A 485 53.04 4.73 -19.50
C ASP A 485 52.52 5.45 -18.24
N LYS A 486 51.20 5.63 -18.10
CA LYS A 486 50.63 6.40 -16.99
C LYS A 486 50.03 5.46 -15.95
N GLN A 487 50.42 5.68 -14.69
CA GLN A 487 49.94 4.97 -13.52
C GLN A 487 49.02 5.89 -12.71
N CYS A 488 47.96 5.37 -12.11
CA CYS A 488 47.15 6.12 -11.15
C CYS A 488 47.91 6.24 -9.82
N ASN A 489 48.14 7.46 -9.34
CA ASN A 489 48.92 7.69 -8.13
C ASN A 489 48.25 7.18 -6.84
N SER A 490 46.91 7.12 -6.79
CA SER A 490 46.17 6.72 -5.57
C SER A 490 45.89 5.21 -5.46
N CYS A 491 45.83 4.47 -6.57
CA CYS A 491 45.53 3.02 -6.58
C CYS A 491 46.57 2.17 -7.33
N PHE A 492 47.66 2.79 -7.79
CA PHE A 492 48.79 2.16 -8.48
C PHE A 492 48.46 1.38 -9.76
N MET A 493 47.22 1.42 -10.26
CA MET A 493 46.80 0.87 -11.55
C MET A 493 47.68 1.43 -12.69
N LYS A 494 48.40 0.54 -13.39
CA LYS A 494 49.15 0.83 -14.62
C LYS A 494 48.92 -0.30 -15.64
N PRO A 495 48.61 0.01 -16.91
CA PRO A 495 48.27 1.34 -17.43
C PRO A 495 46.93 1.84 -16.89
N ILE A 496 46.68 3.15 -16.95
CA ILE A 496 45.32 3.67 -16.77
C ILE A 496 44.50 3.31 -18.02
N ILE A 497 43.47 2.50 -17.83
CA ILE A 497 42.46 2.16 -18.84
C ILE A 497 41.21 2.99 -18.53
N GLY A 498 40.60 3.57 -19.57
CA GLY A 498 39.54 4.57 -19.42
C GLY A 498 40.07 6.00 -19.34
N ILE A 499 39.24 6.91 -18.83
CA ILE A 499 39.54 8.34 -18.78
C ILE A 499 40.61 8.62 -17.72
N ARG A 500 41.69 9.29 -18.11
CA ARG A 500 42.73 9.78 -17.22
C ARG A 500 42.50 11.24 -16.87
N TYR A 501 42.73 11.58 -15.61
CA TYR A 501 42.72 12.96 -15.15
C TYR A 501 44.13 13.36 -14.73
N LYS A 502 44.66 14.43 -15.33
CA LYS A 502 45.95 15.03 -14.98
C LYS A 502 45.69 16.21 -14.04
N CYS A 503 46.15 16.11 -12.81
CA CYS A 503 46.11 17.20 -11.84
C CYS A 503 47.13 18.28 -12.17
N ALA A 504 46.88 19.54 -11.80
CA ALA A 504 47.83 20.64 -11.98
C ALA A 504 49.22 20.37 -11.35
N CYS A 505 49.25 19.69 -10.20
CA CYS A 505 50.47 19.23 -9.52
C CYS A 505 51.16 18.01 -10.17
N GLY A 506 50.79 17.62 -11.39
CA GLY A 506 51.42 16.52 -12.15
C GLY A 506 50.87 15.12 -11.87
N ILE A 507 50.12 14.94 -10.78
CA ILE A 507 49.46 13.68 -10.39
C ILE A 507 48.48 13.17 -11.46
N ASN A 508 48.34 11.85 -11.56
CA ASN A 508 47.46 11.14 -12.48
C ASN A 508 46.43 10.32 -11.70
N LEU A 509 45.15 10.46 -12.06
CA LEU A 509 44.04 9.69 -11.48
C LEU A 509 43.29 8.93 -12.57
N CYS A 510 42.83 7.72 -12.26
CA CYS A 510 41.80 7.02 -13.04
C CYS A 510 40.40 7.42 -12.56
N GLU A 511 39.38 7.09 -13.35
CA GLU A 511 37.96 7.45 -13.10
C GLU A 511 37.50 7.16 -11.66
N LYS A 512 37.82 5.97 -11.13
CA LYS A 512 37.44 5.58 -9.75
C LYS A 512 38.09 6.47 -8.69
N CYS A 513 39.40 6.71 -8.77
CA CYS A 513 40.11 7.50 -7.77
C CYS A 513 39.79 9.00 -7.85
N GLU A 514 39.44 9.49 -9.04
CA GLU A 514 39.00 10.87 -9.25
C GLU A 514 37.61 11.12 -8.65
N PHE A 515 36.65 10.22 -8.94
CA PHE A 515 35.30 10.25 -8.38
C PHE A 515 35.29 10.05 -6.86
N MET A 516 36.13 9.16 -6.33
CA MET A 516 36.26 8.92 -4.88
C MET A 516 37.03 10.02 -4.13
N GLY A 517 37.47 11.10 -4.80
CA GLY A 517 38.18 12.20 -4.14
C GLY A 517 39.53 11.81 -3.52
N LEU A 518 40.22 10.77 -4.04
CA LEU A 518 41.46 10.24 -3.47
C LEU A 518 42.71 11.07 -3.82
N HIS A 519 42.52 12.37 -3.97
CA HIS A 519 43.48 13.47 -4.08
C HIS A 519 42.69 14.78 -3.87
N ASP A 520 43.35 15.83 -3.38
CA ASP A 520 42.83 17.19 -3.20
C ASP A 520 41.87 17.62 -4.33
N THR A 521 40.65 17.99 -3.96
CA THR A 521 39.54 18.35 -4.85
C THR A 521 39.63 19.76 -5.43
N ASP A 522 40.34 20.67 -4.76
CA ASP A 522 40.43 22.08 -5.12
C ASP A 522 41.53 22.28 -6.19
N HIS A 523 42.47 21.34 -6.27
CA HIS A 523 43.40 21.23 -7.39
C HIS A 523 42.68 21.00 -8.73
N ARG A 524 42.76 21.98 -9.64
CA ARG A 524 42.25 21.87 -11.01
C ARG A 524 42.83 20.66 -11.76
N ARG A 525 41.95 19.88 -12.41
CA ARG A 525 42.27 18.67 -13.18
C ARG A 525 41.94 18.85 -14.67
N THR A 526 42.80 18.33 -15.54
CA THR A 526 42.54 18.19 -16.98
C THR A 526 42.09 16.77 -17.28
N LYS A 527 40.85 16.63 -17.77
CA LYS A 527 40.27 15.35 -18.21
C LYS A 527 40.80 14.98 -19.60
N ILE A 528 41.33 13.77 -19.76
CA ILE A 528 41.98 13.30 -20.98
C ILE A 528 41.30 12.00 -21.44
N VAL A 529 40.82 12.01 -22.69
CA VAL A 529 39.86 11.05 -23.25
C VAL A 529 40.36 10.39 -24.54
N LYS A 530 41.67 10.47 -24.80
CA LYS A 530 42.38 9.87 -25.93
C LYS A 530 43.58 9.10 -25.39
N SER A 531 43.88 7.93 -25.97
CA SER A 531 45.06 7.14 -25.62
C SER A 531 46.36 7.93 -25.84
N GLU A 532 47.36 7.64 -25.00
CA GLU A 532 48.71 8.22 -25.02
C GLU A 532 49.75 7.15 -24.67
#